data_AF-A0A921YTD0-F1
#
_entry.id   AF-A0A921YTD0-F1
#
_cell.length_a   1.000
_cell.length_b   1.000
_cell.length_c   1.000
_cell.angle_alpha   90.00
_cell.angle_beta   90.00
_cell.angle_gamma   90.00
#
_symmetry.space_group_name_H-M   'P 1'
#
loop_
_entity.id
_entity.type
_entity.pdbx_description
1 polymer ?
#
loop_
_entity_poly.entity_id
_entity_poly.type
_entity_poly.pdbx_seq_one_letter_code
_entity_poly.pdbx_strand_id
1 'polypeptide(L)'
;MALFNCSRLGSKSVLASLSRFPATLSTVNYAQAASGMPKITFKKFETPVQEHHDVKNERLNRPLSPHLTIYSVQLTSTLSITHRAAGIMLSGYASALGIGALVLPNDISHYITIIEGLNLSPATIFLAKAIIAAPFGYHFANGIRHLYWDTAKGLTIKEVYTTGYAMLGLAAAITLILAAL
;
A
#
# COMPACT_ATOMS: atom_id res chain seq x y z
N MET A 1 13.97 -19.65 -1.52
CA MET A 1 15.11 -20.39 -0.98
C MET A 1 16.29 -19.43 -0.87
N ALA A 2 16.39 -18.75 0.29
CA ALA A 2 17.52 -17.94 0.79
C ALA A 2 16.96 -17.10 1.95
N LEU A 3 16.61 -17.78 3.06
CA LEU A 3 16.28 -17.08 4.30
C LEU A 3 17.60 -16.83 5.02
N PHE A 4 18.00 -15.57 5.09
CA PHE A 4 19.10 -15.12 5.95
C PHE A 4 18.74 -15.45 7.40
N ASN A 5 19.24 -16.59 7.87
CA ASN A 5 19.21 -16.97 9.26
C ASN A 5 20.27 -16.13 9.97
N CYS A 6 19.85 -15.03 10.59
CA CYS A 6 20.70 -14.27 11.49
C CYS A 6 20.82 -15.08 12.79
N SER A 7 21.67 -16.10 12.77
CA SER A 7 22.04 -16.88 13.95
C SER A 7 22.81 -15.96 14.90
N ARG A 8 22.03 -15.33 15.77
CA ARG A 8 22.34 -14.91 17.14
C ARG A 8 23.79 -15.25 17.53
N LEU A 9 24.69 -14.28 17.34
CA LEU A 9 26.03 -14.32 17.93
C LEU A 9 25.86 -14.62 19.41
N GLY A 10 26.26 -15.83 19.80
CA GLY A 10 26.37 -16.26 21.19
C GLY A 10 27.50 -15.49 21.84
N SER A 11 27.26 -14.22 22.15
CA SER A 11 27.96 -13.55 23.24
C SER A 11 27.52 -14.28 24.50
N LYS A 12 28.28 -15.31 24.89
CA LYS A 12 28.30 -15.76 26.28
C LYS A 12 28.76 -14.53 27.06
N SER A 13 27.79 -13.74 27.50
CA SER A 13 28.09 -12.52 28.23
C SER A 13 28.92 -12.93 29.44
N VAL A 14 30.04 -12.25 29.61
CA VAL A 14 30.89 -12.32 30.80
C VAL A 14 30.08 -12.13 32.09
N LEU A 15 28.86 -11.58 31.97
CA LEU A 15 27.83 -11.47 33.00
C LEU A 15 27.36 -12.81 33.59
N ALA A 16 27.49 -13.94 32.88
CA ALA A 16 27.14 -15.26 33.44
C ALA A 16 28.11 -15.71 34.55
N SER A 17 29.28 -15.09 34.69
CA SER A 17 30.24 -15.36 35.76
C SER A 17 29.96 -14.55 37.04
N LEU A 18 29.16 -13.49 36.97
CA LEU A 18 28.86 -12.63 38.12
C LEU A 18 27.72 -13.16 39.01
N SER A 19 27.02 -14.22 38.59
CA SER A 19 25.96 -14.86 39.38
C SER A 19 26.47 -15.74 40.54
N ARG A 20 27.79 -15.83 40.73
CA ARG A 20 28.42 -16.62 41.82
C ARG A 20 28.90 -15.78 43.00
N PHE A 21 28.69 -14.47 43.00
CA PHE A 21 28.88 -13.70 44.22
C PHE A 21 27.64 -13.89 45.11
N PRO A 22 27.77 -14.40 46.33
CA PRO A 22 26.68 -14.30 47.28
C PRO A 22 26.38 -12.81 47.40
N ALA A 23 25.15 -12.42 47.11
CA ALA A 23 24.66 -11.10 47.46
C ALA A 23 24.54 -11.06 48.99
N THR A 24 25.68 -11.05 49.69
CA THR A 24 25.77 -10.38 50.98
C THR A 24 25.71 -8.88 50.68
N LEU A 25 24.50 -8.45 50.31
CA LEU A 25 24.02 -7.11 50.64
C LEU A 25 24.02 -7.08 52.17
N SER A 26 25.21 -6.89 52.75
CA SER A 26 25.30 -6.25 54.03
C SER A 26 24.42 -5.01 53.92
N THR A 27 23.51 -4.88 54.87
CA THR A 27 22.82 -3.62 55.13
C THR A 27 23.89 -2.57 55.35
N VAL A 28 24.37 -1.96 54.26
CA VAL A 28 25.10 -0.71 54.32
C VAL A 28 24.03 0.30 54.68
N ASN A 29 23.84 0.49 55.97
CA ASN A 29 23.26 1.70 56.53
C ASN A 29 24.22 2.82 56.14
N TYR A 30 24.16 3.25 54.87
CA TYR A 30 24.72 4.53 54.47
C TYR A 30 24.13 5.53 55.43
N ALA A 31 25.01 6.21 56.16
CA ALA A 31 24.69 7.20 57.15
C ALA A 31 23.71 8.22 56.56
N GLN A 32 22.42 7.96 56.75
CA GLN A 32 21.31 8.88 56.49
C GLN A 32 21.17 9.81 57.71
N ALA A 33 22.32 10.21 58.27
CA ALA A 33 22.45 10.92 59.54
C ALA A 33 23.12 12.31 59.35
N ALA A 34 23.00 12.90 58.15
CA ALA A 34 23.27 14.32 57.94
C ALA A 34 21.94 15.03 57.64
N SER A 35 21.54 15.93 58.52
CA SER A 35 20.38 16.81 58.35
C SER A 35 20.55 17.65 57.08
N GLY A 36 19.78 17.33 56.02
CA GLY A 36 19.78 18.07 54.76
C GLY A 36 20.06 17.26 53.49
N MET A 37 20.40 15.97 53.59
CA MET A 37 20.53 15.13 52.38
C MET A 37 19.16 14.71 51.84
N PRO A 38 18.87 14.87 50.53
CA PRO A 38 17.62 14.42 49.94
C PRO A 38 17.53 12.90 50.01
N LYS A 39 16.44 12.38 50.60
CA LYS A 39 16.19 10.95 50.72
C LYS A 39 15.93 10.34 49.34
N ILE A 40 16.95 9.75 48.73
CA ILE A 40 16.80 9.03 47.46
C ILE A 40 16.08 7.71 47.74
N THR A 41 14.85 7.60 47.25
CA THR A 41 14.06 6.36 47.32
C THR A 41 14.20 5.61 46.01
N PHE A 42 14.90 4.49 46.03
CA PHE A 42 14.98 3.59 44.88
C PHE A 42 13.69 2.80 44.76
N LYS A 43 12.89 3.07 43.72
CA LYS A 43 11.77 2.18 43.35
C LYS A 43 12.34 0.97 42.60
N LYS A 44 11.90 -0.23 43.00
CA LYS A 44 12.19 -1.46 42.26
C LYS A 44 11.60 -1.34 40.84
N PHE A 45 12.38 -1.68 39.83
CA PHE A 45 11.90 -1.75 38.47
C PHE A 45 10.90 -2.90 38.33
N GLU A 46 9.67 -2.59 37.95
CA GLU A 46 8.70 -3.57 37.48
C GLU A 46 8.76 -3.62 35.96
N THR A 47 8.91 -4.83 35.41
CA THR A 47 8.81 -5.04 33.97
C THR A 47 7.41 -4.66 33.51
N PRO A 48 7.26 -3.84 32.46
CA PRO A 48 5.94 -3.52 31.92
C PRO A 48 5.23 -4.80 31.51
N VAL A 49 3.93 -4.87 31.78
CA VAL A 49 3.07 -5.94 31.28
C VAL A 49 3.21 -5.97 29.76
N GLN A 50 3.52 -7.15 29.22
CA GLN A 50 3.63 -7.35 27.78
C GLN A 50 2.22 -7.34 27.20
N GLU A 51 1.83 -6.18 26.66
CA GLU A 51 0.59 -5.97 25.94
C GLU A 51 0.85 -6.06 24.43
N HIS A 52 -0.15 -6.51 23.66
CA HIS A 52 -0.12 -6.40 22.20
C HIS A 52 -0.06 -4.93 21.77
N HIS A 53 0.69 -4.62 20.71
CA HIS A 53 0.92 -3.25 20.24
C HIS A 53 -0.39 -2.46 20.05
N ASP A 54 -1.36 -3.06 19.37
CA ASP A 54 -2.61 -2.38 19.03
C ASP A 54 -3.49 -2.14 20.27
N VAL A 55 -3.62 -3.15 21.13
CA VAL A 55 -4.33 -3.06 22.42
C VAL A 55 -3.74 -1.94 23.27
N LYS A 56 -2.41 -1.82 23.31
CA LYS A 56 -1.72 -0.76 24.03
C LYS A 56 -2.01 0.61 23.42
N ASN A 57 -2.01 0.77 22.10
CA ASN A 57 -2.26 2.06 21.45
C ASN A 57 -3.72 2.50 21.54
N GLU A 58 -4.65 1.56 21.42
CA GLU A 58 -6.09 1.78 21.64
C GLU A 58 -6.35 2.22 23.09
N ARG A 59 -5.82 1.48 24.07
CA ARG A 59 -5.92 1.82 25.51
C ARG A 59 -5.34 3.20 25.83
N LEU A 60 -4.25 3.56 25.17
CA LEU A 60 -3.57 4.85 25.36
C LEU A 60 -4.15 5.98 24.50
N ASN A 61 -5.17 5.72 23.67
CA ASN A 61 -5.76 6.69 22.74
C ASN A 61 -4.72 7.44 21.92
N ARG A 62 -3.70 6.73 21.40
CA ARG A 62 -2.65 7.38 20.62
C ARG A 62 -3.19 7.78 19.24
N PRO A 63 -3.01 9.04 18.81
CA PRO A 63 -3.45 9.45 17.49
C PRO A 63 -2.61 8.77 16.40
N LEU A 64 -3.26 8.46 15.29
CA LEU A 64 -2.56 8.03 14.07
C LEU A 64 -1.87 9.25 13.44
N SER A 65 -0.58 9.11 13.12
CA SER A 65 0.13 10.17 12.39
C SER A 65 -0.51 10.39 11.01
N PRO A 66 -0.64 11.63 10.54
CA PRO A 66 -1.16 11.89 9.20
C PRO A 66 -0.30 11.19 8.14
N HIS A 67 -0.93 10.63 7.10
CA HIS A 67 -0.26 9.89 6.04
C HIS A 67 -0.64 10.45 4.66
N LEU A 68 -1.77 10.04 4.08
CA LEU A 68 -2.18 10.42 2.73
C LEU A 68 -2.42 11.92 2.58
N THR A 69 -2.80 12.60 3.67
CA THR A 69 -3.09 14.04 3.68
C THR A 69 -1.83 14.91 3.60
N ILE A 70 -0.67 14.38 3.95
CA ILE A 70 0.60 15.13 3.98
C ILE A 70 1.66 14.56 3.03
N TYR A 71 1.43 13.37 2.47
CA TYR A 71 2.38 12.72 1.58
C TYR A 71 2.43 13.40 0.21
N SER A 72 3.62 13.60 -0.34
CA SER A 72 3.77 14.20 -1.67
C SER A 72 3.19 13.30 -2.75
N VAL A 73 2.45 13.89 -3.69
CA VAL A 73 1.94 13.15 -4.84
C VAL A 73 3.13 12.75 -5.72
N GLN A 74 3.27 11.44 -5.94
CA GLN A 74 4.31 10.86 -6.77
C GLN A 74 3.67 10.20 -7.99
N LEU A 75 4.38 10.19 -9.11
CA LEU A 75 3.93 9.50 -10.31
C LEU A 75 3.66 8.01 -9.99
N THR A 76 4.55 7.37 -9.24
CA THR A 76 4.45 5.94 -8.89
C THR A 76 3.20 5.60 -8.09
N SER A 77 2.88 6.34 -7.03
CA SER A 77 1.69 6.11 -6.22
C SER A 77 0.41 6.41 -6.99
N THR A 78 0.41 7.48 -7.78
CA THR A 78 -0.72 7.86 -8.65
C THR A 78 -1.00 6.77 -9.69
N LEU A 79 0.03 6.29 -10.40
CA LEU A 79 -0.15 5.24 -11.40
C LEU A 79 -0.66 3.93 -10.77
N SER A 80 -0.20 3.60 -9.55
CA SER A 80 -0.66 2.43 -8.81
C SER A 80 -2.14 2.52 -8.43
N ILE A 81 -2.61 3.65 -7.88
CA ILE A 81 -4.02 3.80 -7.51
C ILE A 81 -4.93 3.85 -8.75
N THR A 82 -4.50 4.51 -9.82
CA THR A 82 -5.24 4.54 -11.08
C THR A 82 -5.32 3.16 -11.72
N HIS A 83 -4.32 2.30 -11.55
CA HIS A 83 -4.37 0.91 -12.02
C HIS A 83 -5.45 0.10 -11.30
N ARG A 84 -5.58 0.26 -9.99
CA ARG A 84 -6.68 -0.36 -9.22
C ARG A 84 -8.04 0.17 -9.68
N ALA A 85 -8.17 1.50 -9.83
CA ALA A 85 -9.42 2.12 -10.27
C ALA A 85 -9.82 1.64 -11.67
N ALA A 86 -8.90 1.64 -12.63
CA ALA A 86 -9.15 1.16 -13.99
C ALA A 86 -9.53 -0.34 -14.01
N GLY A 87 -8.87 -1.17 -13.20
CA GLY A 87 -9.24 -2.57 -13.01
C GLY A 87 -10.66 -2.74 -12.49
N ILE A 88 -11.05 -1.99 -11.45
CA ILE A 88 -12.42 -1.98 -10.91
C ILE A 88 -13.43 -1.55 -11.97
N MET A 89 -13.14 -0.50 -12.74
CA MET A 89 -14.03 -0.05 -13.83
C MET A 89 -14.22 -1.14 -14.89
N LEU A 90 -13.14 -1.79 -15.33
CA LEU A 90 -13.21 -2.86 -16.33
C LEU A 90 -13.95 -4.10 -15.82
N SER A 91 -13.71 -4.51 -14.57
CA SER A 91 -14.50 -5.56 -13.93
C SER A 91 -15.98 -5.17 -13.86
N GLY A 92 -16.26 -3.91 -13.51
CA GLY A 92 -17.61 -3.34 -13.53
C GLY A 92 -18.27 -3.42 -14.91
N TYR A 93 -17.54 -3.08 -15.99
CA TYR A 93 -18.04 -3.19 -17.37
C TYR A 93 -18.38 -4.64 -17.71
N ALA A 94 -17.47 -5.58 -17.46
CA ALA A 94 -17.67 -6.99 -17.75
C ALA A 94 -18.85 -7.56 -16.94
N SER A 95 -18.96 -7.23 -15.65
CA SER A 95 -20.08 -7.66 -14.81
C SER A 95 -21.40 -7.03 -15.24
N ALA A 96 -21.43 -5.74 -15.58
CA ALA A 96 -22.64 -5.06 -16.02
C ALA A 96 -23.15 -5.62 -17.35
N LEU A 97 -22.26 -5.85 -18.33
CA LEU A 97 -22.64 -6.46 -19.60
C LEU A 97 -23.08 -7.92 -19.41
N GLY A 98 -22.36 -8.68 -18.58
CA GLY A 98 -22.70 -10.09 -18.30
C GLY A 98 -24.05 -10.24 -17.59
N ILE A 99 -24.31 -9.44 -16.56
CA ILE A 99 -25.60 -9.43 -15.87
C ILE A 99 -26.69 -8.89 -16.79
N GLY A 100 -26.42 -7.79 -17.50
CA GLY A 100 -27.35 -7.19 -18.46
C GLY A 100 -27.83 -8.19 -19.51
N ALA A 101 -26.91 -9.00 -20.07
CA ALA A 101 -27.26 -10.04 -21.02
C ALA A 101 -28.18 -11.14 -20.45
N LEU A 102 -28.20 -11.35 -19.13
CA LEU A 102 -29.05 -12.34 -18.47
C LEU A 102 -30.41 -11.78 -18.04
N VAL A 103 -30.48 -10.51 -17.67
CA VAL A 103 -31.67 -9.92 -17.03
C VAL A 103 -32.47 -9.00 -17.94
N LEU A 104 -31.87 -8.46 -19.00
CA LEU A 104 -32.55 -7.55 -19.90
C LEU A 104 -33.46 -8.31 -20.88
N PRO A 105 -34.63 -7.74 -21.24
CA PRO A 105 -35.62 -8.44 -22.06
C PRO A 105 -35.26 -8.51 -23.55
N ASN A 106 -34.34 -7.66 -24.01
CA ASN A 106 -33.95 -7.52 -25.41
C ASN A 106 -32.46 -7.82 -25.60
N ASP A 107 -32.08 -8.18 -26.82
CA ASP A 107 -30.68 -8.40 -27.21
C ASP A 107 -29.88 -7.09 -27.37
N ILE A 108 -28.56 -7.23 -27.61
CA ILE A 108 -27.66 -6.09 -27.77
C ILE A 108 -27.98 -5.22 -28.99
N SER A 109 -28.51 -5.81 -30.07
CA SER A 109 -28.83 -5.09 -31.31
C SER A 109 -29.95 -4.08 -31.08
N HIS A 110 -30.95 -4.42 -30.25
CA HIS A 110 -32.00 -3.49 -29.85
C HIS A 110 -31.43 -2.21 -29.21
N TYR A 111 -30.49 -2.35 -28.27
CA TYR A 111 -29.88 -1.20 -27.59
C TYR A 111 -28.95 -0.40 -28.51
N ILE A 112 -28.26 -1.06 -29.44
CA ILE A 112 -27.47 -0.39 -30.47
C ILE A 112 -28.37 0.50 -31.33
N THR A 113 -29.51 0.00 -31.81
CA THR A 113 -30.46 0.80 -32.61
C THR A 113 -31.02 1.99 -31.83
N ILE A 114 -31.27 1.85 -30.52
CA ILE A 114 -31.66 2.99 -29.67
C ILE A 114 -30.57 4.06 -29.68
N ILE A 115 -29.30 3.68 -29.50
CA ILE A 115 -28.17 4.62 -29.49
C ILE A 115 -27.98 5.28 -30.86
N GLU A 116 -28.10 4.52 -31.94
CA GLU A 116 -28.05 5.04 -33.32
C GLU A 116 -29.18 6.06 -33.56
N GLY A 117 -30.38 5.79 -33.05
CA GLY A 117 -31.53 6.69 -33.13
C GLY A 117 -31.35 8.04 -32.41
N LEU A 118 -30.38 8.16 -31.51
CA LEU A 118 -30.03 9.44 -30.85
C LEU A 118 -29.35 10.42 -31.80
N ASN A 119 -28.91 9.98 -33.00
CA ASN A 119 -28.26 10.81 -34.02
C ASN A 119 -27.10 11.66 -33.44
N LEU A 120 -26.26 11.03 -32.60
CA LEU A 120 -25.13 11.70 -31.97
C LEU A 120 -24.09 12.12 -33.02
N SER A 121 -23.45 13.28 -32.79
CA SER A 121 -22.39 13.73 -33.67
C SER A 121 -21.20 12.75 -33.69
N PRO A 122 -20.44 12.65 -34.79
CA PRO A 122 -19.24 11.80 -34.84
C PRO A 122 -18.23 12.11 -33.73
N ALA A 123 -18.10 13.39 -33.36
CA ALA A 123 -17.23 13.81 -32.26
C ALA A 123 -17.71 13.30 -30.89
N THR A 124 -19.02 13.31 -30.66
CA THR A 124 -19.63 12.77 -29.43
C THR A 124 -19.43 11.25 -29.34
N ILE A 125 -19.61 10.54 -30.46
CA ILE A 125 -19.38 9.08 -30.51
C ILE A 125 -17.91 8.77 -30.24
N PHE A 126 -16.99 9.49 -30.88
CA PHE A 126 -15.56 9.31 -30.64
C PHE A 126 -15.19 9.54 -29.17
N LEU A 127 -15.70 10.61 -28.55
CA LEU A 127 -15.45 10.89 -27.14
C LEU A 127 -16.02 9.79 -26.22
N ALA A 128 -17.24 9.31 -26.50
CA ALA A 128 -17.84 8.21 -25.73
C ALA A 128 -17.00 6.94 -25.84
N LYS A 129 -16.55 6.57 -27.06
CA LYS A 129 -15.64 5.44 -27.27
C LYS A 129 -14.32 5.64 -26.53
N ALA A 130 -13.74 6.84 -26.58
CA ALA A 130 -12.49 7.14 -25.88
C ALA A 130 -12.62 7.02 -24.35
N ILE A 131 -13.72 7.50 -23.76
CA ILE A 131 -13.97 7.38 -22.31
C ILE A 131 -14.10 5.91 -21.89
N ILE A 132 -14.81 5.10 -22.68
CA ILE A 132 -14.98 3.66 -22.40
C ILE A 132 -13.66 2.90 -22.61
N ALA A 133 -12.88 3.25 -23.63
CA ALA A 133 -11.62 2.61 -23.96
C ALA A 133 -10.46 3.01 -23.02
N ALA A 134 -10.48 4.22 -22.43
CA ALA A 134 -9.38 4.73 -21.63
C ALA A 134 -8.98 3.85 -20.44
N PRO A 135 -9.92 3.33 -19.61
CA PRO A 135 -9.59 2.37 -18.56
C PRO A 135 -8.91 1.12 -19.10
N PHE A 136 -9.34 0.61 -20.25
CA PHE A 136 -8.73 -0.56 -20.89
C PHE A 136 -7.30 -0.26 -21.35
N GLY A 137 -7.10 0.80 -22.15
CA GLY A 137 -5.79 1.18 -22.65
C GLY A 137 -4.78 1.40 -21.52
N TYR A 138 -5.21 2.08 -20.45
CA TYR A 138 -4.40 2.30 -19.26
C TYR A 138 -4.10 1.01 -18.49
N HIS A 139 -5.13 0.24 -18.13
CA HIS A 139 -4.97 -0.97 -17.30
C HIS A 139 -4.12 -2.02 -18.03
N PHE A 140 -4.30 -2.17 -19.34
CA PHE A 140 -3.53 -3.08 -20.17
C PHE A 140 -2.05 -2.66 -20.25
N ALA A 141 -1.76 -1.41 -20.61
CA ALA A 141 -0.39 -0.91 -20.74
C ALA A 141 0.36 -0.95 -19.39
N ASN A 142 -0.28 -0.51 -18.31
CA ASN A 142 0.33 -0.57 -16.99
C ASN A 142 0.40 -2.01 -16.45
N GLY A 143 -0.52 -2.90 -16.85
CA GLY A 143 -0.46 -4.34 -16.55
C GLY A 143 0.77 -5.01 -17.15
N ILE A 144 1.11 -4.69 -18.41
CA ILE A 144 2.37 -5.15 -19.04
C ILE A 144 3.59 -4.68 -18.23
N ARG A 145 3.57 -3.42 -17.76
CA ARG A 145 4.63 -2.88 -16.91
C ARG A 145 4.74 -3.62 -15.57
N HIS A 146 3.62 -3.98 -14.95
CA HIS A 146 3.60 -4.80 -13.74
C HIS A 146 4.18 -6.20 -13.98
N LEU A 147 3.77 -6.88 -15.06
CA LEU A 147 4.34 -8.18 -15.43
C LEU A 147 5.85 -8.10 -15.70
N TYR A 148 6.31 -7.00 -16.30
CA TYR A 148 7.74 -6.74 -16.46
C TYR A 148 8.46 -6.61 -15.11
N TRP A 149 7.87 -5.88 -14.15
CA TRP A 149 8.39 -5.77 -12.78
C TRP A 149 8.37 -7.10 -12.00
N ASP A 150 7.40 -7.97 -12.24
CA ASP A 150 7.32 -9.30 -11.62
C ASP A 150 8.51 -10.21 -12.03
N THR A 151 9.18 -9.89 -13.15
CA THR A 151 10.45 -10.52 -13.54
C THR A 151 11.69 -9.93 -12.85
N ALA A 152 11.49 -9.06 -11.85
CA ALA A 152 12.52 -8.32 -11.13
C ALA A 152 13.38 -7.38 -12.01
N LYS A 153 12.80 -6.86 -13.11
CA LYS A 153 13.47 -5.93 -14.04
C LYS A 153 12.86 -4.53 -13.93
N GLY A 154 13.64 -3.48 -14.25
CA GLY A 154 13.13 -2.11 -14.32
C GLY A 154 12.72 -1.48 -12.97
N LEU A 155 13.38 -1.91 -11.89
CA LEU A 155 13.03 -1.53 -10.51
C LEU A 155 13.89 -0.39 -9.95
N THR A 156 14.87 0.14 -10.70
CA THR A 156 15.54 1.37 -10.29
C THR A 156 14.58 2.55 -10.40
N ILE A 157 14.74 3.57 -9.55
CA ILE A 157 13.85 4.75 -9.59
C ILE A 157 13.81 5.38 -10.98
N LYS A 158 14.96 5.47 -11.67
CA LYS A 158 15.02 6.00 -13.03
C LYS A 158 14.14 5.18 -13.99
N GLU A 159 14.28 3.85 -13.97
CA GLU A 159 13.49 2.95 -14.82
C GLU A 159 12.00 2.96 -14.48
N VAL A 160 11.66 3.04 -13.19
CA VAL A 160 10.27 3.14 -12.74
C VAL A 160 9.61 4.40 -13.32
N TYR A 161 10.31 5.54 -13.35
CA TYR A 161 9.77 6.75 -13.97
C TYR A 161 9.74 6.66 -15.50
N THR A 162 10.79 6.16 -16.16
CA THR A 162 10.82 6.05 -17.63
C THR A 162 9.75 5.10 -18.15
N THR A 163 9.60 3.92 -17.54
CA THR A 163 8.53 2.97 -17.87
C THR A 163 7.15 3.53 -17.55
N GLY A 164 7.03 4.39 -16.52
CA GLY A 164 5.80 5.09 -16.19
C GLY A 164 5.35 6.06 -17.29
N TYR A 165 6.25 6.87 -17.84
CA TYR A 165 5.91 7.75 -18.97
C TYR A 165 5.69 6.97 -20.27
N ALA A 166 6.49 5.93 -20.52
CA ALA A 166 6.34 5.10 -21.71
C ALA A 166 4.97 4.40 -21.75
N MET A 167 4.53 3.83 -20.62
CA MET A 167 3.22 3.16 -20.58
C MET A 167 2.05 4.16 -20.67
N LEU A 168 2.19 5.40 -20.20
CA LEU A 168 1.18 6.44 -20.39
C LEU A 168 1.02 6.80 -21.88
N GLY A 169 2.13 6.93 -22.61
CA GLY A 169 2.11 7.13 -24.06
C GLY A 169 1.43 5.97 -24.79
N LEU A 170 1.77 4.73 -24.41
CA LEU A 170 1.14 3.53 -24.95
C LEU A 170 -0.36 3.47 -24.65
N ALA A 171 -0.76 3.80 -23.42
CA ALA A 171 -2.16 3.84 -23.01
C ALA A 171 -2.98 4.84 -23.84
N ALA A 172 -2.43 6.04 -24.08
CA ALA A 172 -3.05 7.05 -24.92
C ALA A 172 -3.18 6.57 -26.37
N ALA A 173 -2.14 5.97 -26.93
CA ALA A 173 -2.17 5.42 -28.29
C ALA A 173 -3.23 4.32 -28.45
N ILE A 174 -3.27 3.35 -27.52
CA ILE A 174 -4.28 2.28 -27.52
C ILE A 174 -5.69 2.87 -27.43
N THR A 175 -5.90 3.84 -26.53
CA THR A 175 -7.21 4.49 -26.34
C THR A 175 -7.68 5.20 -27.61
N LEU A 176 -6.80 5.97 -28.26
CA LEU A 176 -7.13 6.70 -29.48
C LEU A 176 -7.41 5.77 -30.66
N ILE A 177 -6.63 4.69 -30.80
CA ILE A 177 -6.87 3.68 -31.84
C ILE A 177 -8.24 3.04 -31.62
N LEU A 178 -8.54 2.57 -30.40
CA LEU A 178 -9.83 1.96 -30.09
C LEU A 178 -11.01 2.92 -30.25
N ALA A 179 -10.82 4.21 -29.98
CA ALA A 179 -11.85 5.22 -30.16
C ALA A 179 -12.15 5.51 -31.65
N ALA A 180 -11.16 5.28 -32.52
CA ALA A 180 -11.26 5.51 -33.96
C ALA A 180 -11.82 4.32 -34.76
N LEU A 181 -11.83 3.11 -34.18
CA LEU A 181 -12.56 1.94 -34.71
C LEU A 181 -14.06 2.13 -34.50
#